data_AF-A0AAV6IAF9-F1
#
_entry.id   AF-A0AAV6IAF9-F1
#
_cell.length_a   1.000
_cell.length_b   1.000
_cell.length_c   1.000
_cell.angle_alpha   90.00
_cell.angle_beta   90.00
_cell.angle_gamma   90.00
#
_symmetry.space_group_name_H-M   'P 1'
#
loop_
_entity.id
_entity.type
_entity.pdbx_description
1 polymer ?
#
loop_
_entity_poly.entity_id
_entity_poly.type
_entity_poly.pdbx_seq_one_letter_code
_entity_poly.pdbx_strand_id
1 'polypeptide(L)'
;MSSIASRFVKLLSIPAHSTPTSPFVVGSQVCSKFCYSTVSFDSENDNDGKNIEVEDDDFLPEKPELQLQSVDPSRGWGSRGVHKAIICGKVGQAPMQKILRNGKIVTIFTVGTGGKFDQRTFGAKDLPKPAQWHRIAVHNDPLGSYAVQQLVKNSTVFVEGDIETRVYNDSINGEVKNVPEICVRRDGKIRLIKKGESINKISFDELLCPKCGSMEVPYPLSTNNCGNPNYRVYCNNGTLAFMSADGFYYKIHSINPSAYKLIISPPLIQRNSCQSSDLAFGGLRLDENSPFNISSHNTVMLLNCSENILLSPLNCSSKSLCRQFEEKAAEGSGCRNTLCCSYLKDSSMTSHRIRIRVGGCTAYTSVVDIKSGQSAELWNYGIELQWLPPN
;
A
#
# COMPACT_ATOMS: atom_id res chain seq x y z
N MET A 1 26.38 20.68 60.15
CA MET A 1 27.86 20.65 60.26
C MET A 1 28.40 20.22 58.89
N SER A 2 29.51 20.81 58.38
CA SER A 2 30.31 20.38 57.19
C SER A 2 29.55 20.04 55.87
N SER A 3 29.67 20.72 54.72
CA SER A 3 30.85 21.28 53.98
C SER A 3 31.89 20.18 53.63
N ILE A 4 32.49 20.03 52.44
CA ILE A 4 32.80 20.91 51.28
C ILE A 4 32.49 20.11 49.96
N ALA A 5 32.03 20.60 48.80
CA ALA A 5 31.87 21.93 48.15
C ALA A 5 33.01 22.43 47.19
N SER A 6 33.16 21.84 45.98
CA SER A 6 34.10 22.28 44.92
C SER A 6 33.39 22.81 43.64
N ARG A 7 34.03 23.76 42.93
CA ARG A 7 33.56 24.42 41.69
C ARG A 7 34.64 24.32 40.60
N PHE A 8 34.26 24.42 39.33
CA PHE A 8 35.02 25.20 38.33
C PHE A 8 34.11 25.76 37.22
N VAL A 9 34.43 26.97 36.75
CA VAL A 9 33.69 27.76 35.73
C VAL A 9 34.71 28.67 35.01
N LYS A 10 34.44 29.00 33.73
CA LYS A 10 35.08 29.99 32.80
C LYS A 10 35.64 29.31 31.53
N LEU A 11 35.63 29.93 30.35
CA LEU A 11 35.22 31.30 29.94
C LEU A 11 34.65 31.32 28.51
N LEU A 12 33.95 32.40 28.14
CA LEU A 12 33.52 32.73 26.77
C LEU A 12 34.50 33.73 26.13
N SER A 13 34.60 33.73 24.80
CA SER A 13 35.22 34.82 24.02
C SER A 13 34.65 34.90 22.61
N ILE A 14 34.22 36.10 22.20
CA ILE A 14 33.75 36.49 20.86
C ILE A 14 34.46 37.82 20.52
N PRO A 15 34.74 38.11 19.24
CA PRO A 15 34.28 39.39 18.70
C PRO A 15 33.73 39.34 17.26
N ALA A 16 32.74 40.19 16.96
CA ALA A 16 32.46 40.73 15.62
C ALA A 16 33.31 42.02 15.41
N HIS A 17 33.40 42.71 14.28
CA HIS A 17 32.62 42.88 13.03
C HIS A 17 33.62 43.00 11.84
N SER A 18 33.28 43.19 10.54
CA SER A 18 32.30 44.10 9.92
C SER A 18 31.90 43.73 8.46
N THR A 19 30.86 44.42 7.95
CA THR A 19 30.21 44.33 6.62
C THR A 19 30.63 45.51 5.69
N PRO A 20 30.06 45.75 4.48
CA PRO A 20 29.16 44.98 3.57
C PRO A 20 29.87 44.73 2.18
N THR A 21 29.31 44.38 1.00
CA THR A 21 28.02 44.62 0.29
C THR A 21 27.64 43.54 -0.75
N SER A 22 26.37 43.55 -1.20
CA SER A 22 25.74 42.82 -2.33
C SER A 22 25.63 43.72 -3.60
N PRO A 23 25.13 43.33 -4.82
CA PRO A 23 24.14 42.25 -5.13
C PRO A 23 24.16 41.55 -6.53
N PHE A 24 23.21 40.60 -6.75
CA PHE A 24 22.70 40.00 -8.03
C PHE A 24 23.73 39.33 -9.00
N VAL A 25 23.47 38.25 -9.79
CA VAL A 25 22.32 37.80 -10.61
C VAL A 25 22.27 36.24 -10.74
N VAL A 26 21.12 35.71 -11.19
CA VAL A 26 20.74 34.32 -11.58
C VAL A 26 21.71 33.58 -12.54
N GLY A 27 21.83 32.24 -12.47
CA GLY A 27 22.48 31.45 -13.54
C GLY A 27 22.60 29.91 -13.41
N SER A 28 21.52 29.16 -13.71
CA SER A 28 21.39 27.75 -14.18
C SER A 28 22.34 26.56 -13.85
N GLN A 29 21.70 25.38 -13.71
CA GLN A 29 22.11 24.02 -14.14
C GLN A 29 23.41 23.34 -13.63
N VAL A 30 23.20 22.52 -12.60
CA VAL A 30 23.52 21.06 -12.54
C VAL A 30 24.12 20.42 -13.81
N CYS A 31 25.26 19.74 -13.64
CA CYS A 31 25.48 18.42 -14.26
C CYS A 31 26.40 17.53 -13.37
N SER A 32 26.29 16.21 -13.51
CA SER A 32 26.92 15.20 -12.66
C SER A 32 28.34 14.84 -13.11
N LYS A 33 29.27 14.68 -12.14
CA LYS A 33 30.56 14.01 -12.40
C LYS A 33 30.39 12.49 -12.44
N PHE A 34 30.51 11.90 -13.63
CA PHE A 34 31.02 10.54 -13.81
C PHE A 34 32.34 10.65 -14.57
N CYS A 35 33.43 10.20 -13.95
CA CYS A 35 34.76 10.25 -14.56
C CYS A 35 35.06 8.90 -15.23
N TYR A 36 35.29 8.93 -16.53
CA TYR A 36 36.07 7.90 -17.23
C TYR A 36 37.32 8.55 -17.78
N SER A 37 38.48 7.97 -17.48
CA SER A 37 39.78 8.51 -17.88
C SER A 37 40.15 8.01 -19.27
N THR A 38 39.88 8.79 -20.31
CA THR A 38 40.55 8.64 -21.60
C THR A 38 41.84 9.43 -21.59
N VAL A 39 42.99 8.77 -21.74
CA VAL A 39 44.26 9.46 -22.02
C VAL A 39 44.23 9.97 -23.46
N SER A 40 44.42 11.27 -23.63
CA SER A 40 44.58 11.88 -24.96
C SER A 40 46.00 11.66 -25.48
N PHE A 41 46.13 11.41 -26.77
CA PHE A 41 47.40 11.41 -27.49
C PHE A 41 47.43 12.65 -28.38
N ASP A 42 48.34 13.57 -28.12
CA ASP A 42 48.66 14.72 -28.99
C ASP A 42 50.11 14.56 -29.50
N SER A 43 50.43 15.24 -30.61
CA SER A 43 51.51 14.85 -31.52
C SER A 43 52.69 15.83 -31.63
N GLU A 44 53.86 15.28 -31.96
CA GLU A 44 55.10 15.95 -32.42
C GLU A 44 55.83 16.79 -31.33
N ASN A 45 57.16 16.95 -31.34
CA ASN A 45 58.14 16.75 -32.41
C ASN A 45 59.58 16.38 -31.92
N ASP A 46 60.50 16.15 -32.87
CA ASP A 46 61.98 16.32 -32.83
C ASP A 46 62.95 15.25 -32.24
N ASN A 47 63.56 14.53 -33.19
CA ASN A 47 65.01 14.28 -33.40
C ASN A 47 65.81 13.04 -32.85
N ASP A 48 66.77 12.64 -33.70
CA ASP A 48 68.01 11.86 -33.50
C ASP A 48 68.00 10.39 -32.98
N GLY A 49 67.97 9.44 -33.93
CA GLY A 49 69.21 8.76 -34.33
C GLY A 49 69.61 7.38 -33.75
N LYS A 50 69.59 6.37 -34.65
CA LYS A 50 70.41 5.12 -34.73
C LYS A 50 70.04 3.82 -33.97
N ASN A 51 70.20 2.73 -34.73
CA ASN A 51 70.60 1.35 -34.37
C ASN A 51 69.59 0.37 -33.71
N ILE A 52 68.91 -0.39 -34.58
CA ILE A 52 69.09 -1.87 -34.79
C ILE A 52 68.97 -2.82 -33.58
N GLU A 53 67.96 -3.70 -33.67
CA GLU A 53 67.83 -5.11 -33.23
C GLU A 53 68.23 -5.55 -31.81
N VAL A 54 67.21 -5.98 -31.05
CA VAL A 54 67.16 -7.31 -30.39
C VAL A 54 65.71 -7.84 -30.54
N GLU A 55 65.53 -9.12 -30.86
CA GLU A 55 64.21 -9.80 -30.92
C GLU A 55 63.87 -10.53 -29.59
N ASP A 56 62.81 -11.35 -29.62
CA ASP A 56 62.33 -12.27 -28.55
C ASP A 56 61.57 -11.67 -27.35
N ASP A 57 60.24 -11.82 -27.36
CA ASP A 57 59.49 -12.40 -26.22
C ASP A 57 58.12 -12.96 -26.70
N ASP A 58 57.64 -14.05 -26.10
CA ASP A 58 56.55 -14.90 -26.63
C ASP A 58 55.15 -14.24 -26.68
N PHE A 59 54.62 -14.00 -27.89
CA PHE A 59 53.22 -13.62 -28.09
C PHE A 59 52.29 -14.84 -28.19
N LEU A 60 51.83 -15.36 -27.04
CA LEU A 60 50.67 -16.25 -26.99
C LEU A 60 49.41 -15.47 -27.45
N PRO A 61 48.60 -15.99 -28.39
CA PRO A 61 47.42 -15.28 -28.86
C PRO A 61 46.36 -15.24 -27.75
N GLU A 62 46.04 -14.03 -27.27
CA GLU A 62 44.98 -13.84 -26.28
C GLU A 62 43.66 -14.43 -26.79
N LYS A 63 43.12 -15.36 -26.01
CA LYS A 63 41.85 -16.01 -26.29
C LYS A 63 40.75 -14.95 -26.27
N PRO A 64 39.99 -14.74 -27.37
CA PRO A 64 39.02 -13.65 -27.44
C PRO A 64 38.04 -13.69 -26.27
N GLU A 65 38.02 -12.62 -25.47
CA GLU A 65 37.00 -12.49 -24.42
C GLU A 65 35.62 -12.51 -25.07
N LEU A 66 34.79 -13.45 -24.63
CA LEU A 66 33.38 -13.51 -25.02
C LEU A 66 32.66 -12.33 -24.38
N GLN A 67 32.68 -11.18 -25.05
CA GLN A 67 31.94 -10.00 -24.66
C GLN A 67 30.46 -10.38 -24.49
N LEU A 68 30.03 -10.46 -23.23
CA LEU A 68 28.63 -10.64 -22.86
C LEU A 68 27.83 -9.51 -23.51
N GLN A 69 26.95 -9.88 -24.46
CA GLN A 69 26.10 -8.93 -25.16
C GLN A 69 25.16 -8.23 -24.17
N SER A 70 25.61 -7.07 -23.69
CA SER A 70 24.87 -6.27 -22.72
C SER A 70 23.61 -5.72 -23.38
N VAL A 71 22.45 -6.05 -22.81
CA VAL A 71 21.16 -5.51 -23.24
C VAL A 71 21.05 -4.08 -22.71
N ASP A 72 21.57 -3.13 -23.49
CA ASP A 72 21.47 -1.69 -23.23
C ASP A 72 19.99 -1.27 -23.14
N PRO A 73 19.47 -0.88 -21.95
CA PRO A 73 18.06 -0.50 -21.79
C PRO A 73 17.68 0.79 -22.52
N SER A 74 18.66 1.58 -22.98
CA SER A 74 18.44 2.85 -23.69
C SER A 74 18.40 2.69 -25.21
N ARG A 75 19.09 1.69 -25.78
CA ARG A 75 18.98 1.27 -27.19
C ARG A 75 17.72 0.42 -27.40
N GLY A 76 16.57 1.01 -27.08
CA GLY A 76 15.32 0.30 -26.91
C GLY A 76 14.84 -0.44 -28.15
N TRP A 77 14.40 -1.68 -27.94
CA TRP A 77 13.17 -2.11 -28.60
C TRP A 77 12.03 -1.26 -28.03
N GLY A 78 11.01 -0.93 -28.84
CA GLY A 78 9.89 -0.05 -28.46
C GLY A 78 8.92 -0.63 -27.41
N SER A 79 9.36 -1.61 -26.62
CA SER A 79 8.60 -2.23 -25.53
C SER A 79 9.55 -2.71 -24.43
N ARG A 80 9.05 -2.76 -23.19
CA ARG A 80 9.83 -3.06 -21.96
C ARG A 80 10.36 -4.52 -21.87
N GLY A 81 10.09 -5.36 -22.87
CA GLY A 81 10.29 -6.80 -22.79
C GLY A 81 9.30 -7.49 -21.83
N VAL A 82 9.47 -8.80 -21.64
CA VAL A 82 8.67 -9.62 -20.70
C VAL A 82 9.60 -10.53 -19.91
N HIS A 83 9.63 -10.37 -18.57
CA HIS A 83 10.53 -11.11 -17.67
C HIS A 83 9.78 -11.98 -16.65
N LYS A 84 8.89 -12.87 -17.11
CA LYS A 84 8.00 -13.67 -16.25
C LYS A 84 8.56 -15.08 -15.96
N ALA A 85 8.58 -15.46 -14.68
CA ALA A 85 8.75 -16.84 -14.23
C ALA A 85 7.42 -17.46 -13.80
N ILE A 86 7.27 -18.76 -14.06
CA ILE A 86 6.19 -19.62 -13.54
C ILE A 86 6.84 -20.87 -12.97
N ILE A 87 6.57 -21.19 -11.70
CA ILE A 87 7.19 -22.29 -10.97
C ILE A 87 6.11 -23.14 -10.30
N CYS A 88 6.10 -24.43 -10.61
CA CYS A 88 5.34 -25.45 -9.89
C CYS A 88 6.33 -26.39 -9.20
N GLY A 89 6.35 -26.43 -7.87
CA GLY A 89 7.36 -27.20 -7.12
C GLY A 89 6.97 -27.43 -5.66
N LYS A 90 7.94 -27.81 -4.82
CA LYS A 90 7.74 -28.00 -3.37
C LYS A 90 8.55 -27.01 -2.53
N VAL A 91 7.92 -26.48 -1.50
CA VAL A 91 8.55 -25.54 -0.54
C VAL A 91 9.64 -26.26 0.26
N GLY A 92 10.90 -25.83 0.13
CA GLY A 92 12.06 -26.46 0.78
C GLY A 92 12.25 -26.06 2.25
N GLN A 93 11.98 -24.79 2.53
CA GLN A 93 11.97 -24.17 3.86
C GLN A 93 10.70 -23.34 4.00
N ALA A 94 10.06 -23.37 5.18
CA ALA A 94 8.86 -22.58 5.43
C ALA A 94 9.15 -21.07 5.24
N PRO A 95 8.20 -20.26 4.73
CA PRO A 95 8.46 -18.87 4.43
C PRO A 95 8.75 -18.04 5.69
N MET A 96 9.75 -17.18 5.57
CA MET A 96 10.21 -16.29 6.63
C MET A 96 10.05 -14.84 6.18
N GLN A 97 9.31 -14.05 6.96
CA GLN A 97 9.28 -12.60 6.81
C GLN A 97 10.58 -11.97 7.31
N LYS A 98 11.07 -10.96 6.57
CA LYS A 98 12.18 -10.09 6.96
C LYS A 98 11.78 -8.64 6.75
N ILE A 99 12.06 -7.80 7.73
CA ILE A 99 11.92 -6.35 7.61
C ILE A 99 13.17 -5.81 6.89
N LEU A 100 12.98 -5.04 5.83
CA LEU A 100 14.05 -4.36 5.09
C LEU A 100 14.44 -3.05 5.76
N ARG A 101 15.62 -2.51 5.39
CA ARG A 101 16.12 -1.20 5.86
C ARG A 101 15.19 -0.01 5.55
N ASN A 102 14.22 -0.18 4.64
CA ASN A 102 13.20 0.81 4.29
C ASN A 102 11.85 0.57 5.00
N GLY A 103 11.82 -0.26 6.05
CA GLY A 103 10.63 -0.60 6.84
C GLY A 103 9.72 -1.66 6.22
N LYS A 104 9.82 -1.95 4.92
CA LYS A 104 8.93 -2.89 4.24
C LYS A 104 9.22 -4.34 4.61
N ILE A 105 8.16 -5.16 4.67
CA ILE A 105 8.27 -6.59 4.88
C ILE A 105 8.56 -7.28 3.54
N VAL A 106 9.39 -8.33 3.55
CA VAL A 106 9.58 -9.24 2.43
C VAL A 106 9.54 -10.66 2.95
N THR A 107 8.67 -11.49 2.38
CA THR A 107 8.62 -12.92 2.71
C THR A 107 9.52 -13.69 1.77
N ILE A 108 10.38 -14.56 2.30
CA ILE A 108 11.40 -15.28 1.53
C ILE A 108 11.26 -16.78 1.78
N PHE A 109 11.27 -17.56 0.70
CA PHE A 109 11.29 -19.03 0.76
C PHE A 109 12.02 -19.64 -0.45
N THR A 110 12.23 -20.95 -0.40
CA THR A 110 12.82 -21.73 -1.51
C THR A 110 11.81 -22.72 -2.06
N VAL A 111 11.78 -22.89 -3.38
CA VAL A 111 10.96 -23.89 -4.07
C VAL A 111 11.87 -24.83 -4.85
N GLY A 112 11.76 -26.13 -4.59
CA GLY A 112 12.47 -27.19 -5.31
C GLY A 112 11.65 -27.70 -6.48
N THR A 113 12.24 -27.76 -7.67
CA THR A 113 11.69 -28.45 -8.84
C THR A 113 12.57 -29.62 -9.25
N GLY A 114 11.99 -30.82 -9.28
CA GLY A 114 12.67 -32.04 -9.76
C GLY A 114 12.25 -32.35 -11.19
N GLY A 115 13.22 -32.60 -12.08
CA GLY A 115 12.96 -33.14 -13.42
C GLY A 115 13.00 -34.66 -13.40
N LYS A 116 12.10 -35.32 -14.13
CA LYS A 116 12.03 -36.80 -14.10
C LYS A 116 13.31 -37.46 -14.66
N PHE A 117 13.91 -36.86 -15.68
CA PHE A 117 15.14 -37.32 -16.36
C PHE A 117 15.98 -36.12 -16.81
N ASP A 118 17.29 -36.29 -17.05
CA ASP A 118 18.12 -35.28 -17.72
C ASP A 118 18.28 -35.59 -19.22
N GLN A 119 17.71 -34.71 -20.07
CA GLN A 119 17.74 -34.84 -21.53
C GLN A 119 19.11 -34.53 -22.15
N ARG A 120 20.09 -34.05 -21.36
CA ARG A 120 21.45 -33.72 -21.82
C ARG A 120 22.32 -34.95 -22.07
N THR A 121 22.03 -36.07 -21.42
CA THR A 121 22.84 -37.30 -21.49
C THR A 121 22.12 -38.37 -22.30
N PHE A 122 22.56 -38.57 -23.55
CA PHE A 122 22.01 -39.61 -24.42
C PHE A 122 22.28 -41.01 -23.83
N GLY A 123 21.21 -41.80 -23.63
CA GLY A 123 21.29 -43.17 -23.10
C GLY A 123 20.86 -43.34 -21.63
N ALA A 124 20.96 -42.32 -20.79
CA ALA A 124 20.64 -42.41 -19.36
C ALA A 124 19.12 -42.29 -19.07
N LYS A 125 18.33 -43.28 -19.51
CA LYS A 125 16.85 -43.22 -19.48
C LYS A 125 16.21 -43.07 -18.11
N ASP A 126 16.90 -43.43 -17.02
CA ASP A 126 16.31 -43.53 -15.68
C ASP A 126 17.07 -42.76 -14.57
N LEU A 127 18.05 -41.91 -14.92
CA LEU A 127 18.71 -41.06 -13.93
C LEU A 127 17.85 -39.82 -13.59
N PRO A 128 17.41 -39.64 -12.32
CA PRO A 128 16.61 -38.49 -11.93
C PRO A 128 17.45 -37.21 -11.93
N LYS A 129 16.91 -36.13 -12.51
CA LYS A 129 17.63 -34.86 -12.61
C LYS A 129 17.78 -34.22 -11.21
N PRO A 130 18.97 -33.72 -10.82
CA PRO A 130 19.15 -33.06 -9.53
C PRO A 130 18.18 -31.89 -9.36
N ALA A 131 17.57 -31.81 -8.18
CA ALA A 131 16.54 -30.82 -7.87
C ALA A 131 17.10 -29.39 -7.99
N GLN A 132 16.40 -28.55 -8.76
CA GLN A 132 16.74 -27.14 -8.91
C GLN A 132 16.04 -26.34 -7.81
N TRP A 133 16.77 -25.45 -7.14
CA TRP A 133 16.26 -24.64 -6.04
C TRP A 133 16.10 -23.19 -6.46
N HIS A 134 14.86 -22.71 -6.45
CA HIS A 134 14.49 -21.36 -6.82
C HIS A 134 14.24 -20.52 -5.57
N ARG A 135 14.81 -19.32 -5.50
CA ARG A 135 14.60 -18.38 -4.39
C ARG A 135 13.44 -17.45 -4.72
N ILE A 136 12.42 -17.45 -3.88
CA ILE A 136 11.22 -16.63 -4.05
C ILE A 136 11.30 -15.45 -3.06
N ALA A 137 11.10 -14.23 -3.57
CA ALA A 137 11.07 -13.00 -2.78
C ALA A 137 9.72 -12.31 -2.97
N VAL A 138 8.90 -12.26 -1.92
CA VAL A 138 7.54 -11.71 -1.96
C VAL A 138 7.55 -10.30 -1.40
N HIS A 139 7.38 -9.32 -2.29
CA HIS A 139 7.33 -7.88 -2.00
C HIS A 139 5.89 -7.35 -1.91
N ASN A 140 4.93 -8.25 -1.73
CA ASN A 140 3.50 -8.01 -1.67
C ASN A 140 3.04 -8.54 -0.31
N ASP A 141 2.83 -7.64 0.64
CA ASP A 141 2.63 -7.94 2.06
C ASP A 141 1.39 -8.84 2.33
N PRO A 142 0.25 -8.67 1.61
CA PRO A 142 -0.84 -9.66 1.58
C PRO A 142 -0.40 -11.06 1.16
N LEU A 143 0.29 -11.20 0.02
CA LEU A 143 0.75 -12.50 -0.49
C LEU A 143 1.86 -13.12 0.36
N GLY A 144 2.69 -12.29 1.00
CA GLY A 144 3.71 -12.71 1.95
C GLY A 144 3.09 -13.26 3.24
N SER A 145 2.05 -12.60 3.74
CA SER A 145 1.27 -13.07 4.89
C SER A 145 0.54 -14.38 4.59
N TYR A 146 -0.10 -14.49 3.42
CA TYR A 146 -0.66 -15.76 2.92
C TYR A 146 0.40 -16.86 2.86
N ALA A 147 1.60 -16.56 2.32
CA ALA A 147 2.67 -17.53 2.20
C ALA A 147 3.12 -18.06 3.57
N VAL A 148 3.35 -17.20 4.57
CA VAL A 148 3.70 -17.63 5.94
C VAL A 148 2.59 -18.47 6.58
N GLN A 149 1.32 -18.12 6.37
CA GLN A 149 0.19 -18.81 6.99
C GLN A 149 -0.14 -20.17 6.34
N GLN A 150 0.03 -20.31 5.02
CA GLN A 150 -0.49 -21.46 4.25
C GLN A 150 0.60 -22.39 3.68
N LEU A 151 1.85 -21.95 3.57
CA LEU A 151 2.93 -22.76 2.99
C LEU A 151 3.83 -23.35 4.08
N VAL A 152 3.61 -24.62 4.41
CA VAL A 152 4.54 -25.39 5.23
C VAL A 152 5.66 -26.02 4.38
N LYS A 153 6.71 -26.52 5.03
CA LYS A 153 7.76 -27.32 4.37
C LYS A 153 7.13 -28.52 3.65
N ASN A 154 7.63 -28.83 2.46
CA ASN A 154 7.13 -29.83 1.51
C ASN A 154 5.75 -29.55 0.87
N SER A 155 5.08 -28.43 1.18
CA SER A 155 3.88 -28.00 0.44
C SER A 155 4.16 -27.87 -1.06
N THR A 156 3.27 -28.41 -1.88
CA THR A 156 3.28 -28.14 -3.32
C THR A 156 2.76 -26.73 -3.57
N VAL A 157 3.46 -25.94 -4.39
CA VAL A 157 3.17 -24.50 -4.58
C VAL A 157 3.26 -24.12 -6.06
N PHE A 158 2.34 -23.25 -6.49
CA PHE A 158 2.41 -22.47 -7.72
C PHE A 158 2.92 -21.06 -7.38
N VAL A 159 3.92 -20.58 -8.12
CA VAL A 159 4.43 -19.20 -8.04
C VAL A 159 4.51 -18.61 -9.45
N GLU A 160 4.01 -17.38 -9.60
CA GLU A 160 4.18 -16.53 -10.78
C GLU A 160 4.77 -15.18 -10.33
N GLY A 161 5.77 -14.67 -11.03
CA GLY A 161 6.43 -13.40 -10.68
C GLY A 161 7.50 -13.00 -11.69
N ASP A 162 8.22 -11.92 -11.40
CA ASP A 162 9.27 -11.40 -12.28
C ASP A 162 10.63 -12.05 -11.98
N ILE A 163 11.46 -12.24 -13.00
CA ILE A 163 12.85 -12.69 -12.83
C ILE A 163 13.72 -11.46 -12.56
N GLU A 164 14.29 -11.36 -11.36
CA GLU A 164 15.19 -10.28 -10.97
C GLU A 164 16.50 -10.84 -10.42
N THR A 165 17.62 -10.19 -10.73
CA THR A 165 18.92 -10.51 -10.12
C THR A 165 19.25 -9.43 -9.10
N ARG A 166 19.29 -9.78 -7.81
CA ARG A 166 19.79 -8.86 -6.79
C ARG A 166 21.31 -8.85 -6.79
N VAL A 167 21.89 -7.66 -6.75
CA VAL A 167 23.32 -7.43 -6.61
C VAL A 167 23.57 -6.97 -5.17
N TYR A 168 24.57 -7.55 -4.50
CA TYR A 168 25.00 -7.12 -3.18
C TYR A 168 26.47 -7.43 -2.96
N ASN A 169 27.19 -6.55 -2.27
CA ASN A 169 28.57 -6.80 -1.90
C ASN A 169 28.58 -7.66 -0.63
N ASP A 170 29.38 -8.72 -0.62
CA ASP A 170 29.62 -9.53 0.56
C ASP A 170 30.57 -8.78 1.50
N SER A 171 30.06 -8.36 2.67
CA SER A 171 30.84 -7.65 3.68
C SER A 171 31.99 -8.44 4.29
N ILE A 172 32.06 -9.75 4.06
CA ILE A 172 33.14 -10.62 4.55
C ILE A 172 34.25 -10.76 3.51
N ASN A 173 33.88 -10.96 2.23
CA ASN A 173 34.83 -11.23 1.15
C ASN A 173 35.19 -10.00 0.28
N GLY A 174 34.40 -8.91 0.36
CA GLY A 174 34.47 -7.76 -0.56
C GLY A 174 33.84 -8.01 -1.94
N GLU A 175 33.60 -9.27 -2.31
CA GLU A 175 33.06 -9.71 -3.61
C GLU A 175 31.65 -9.17 -3.89
N VAL A 176 31.40 -8.76 -5.14
CA VAL A 176 30.05 -8.43 -5.64
C VAL A 176 29.33 -9.73 -6.01
N LYS A 177 28.25 -10.07 -5.30
CA LYS A 177 27.48 -11.30 -5.51
C LYS A 177 26.15 -11.03 -6.19
N ASN A 178 25.96 -11.66 -7.35
CA ASN A 178 24.72 -11.64 -8.12
C ASN A 178 23.89 -12.88 -7.76
N VAL A 179 22.63 -12.70 -7.34
CA VAL A 179 21.73 -13.80 -6.98
C VAL A 179 20.41 -13.65 -7.75
N PRO A 180 20.04 -14.61 -8.62
CA PRO A 180 18.76 -14.60 -9.33
C PRO A 180 17.64 -15.07 -8.41
N GLU A 181 16.52 -14.35 -8.46
CA GLU A 181 15.34 -14.55 -7.60
C GLU A 181 14.05 -14.35 -8.40
N ILE A 182 12.96 -14.97 -7.95
CA ILE A 182 11.63 -14.73 -8.49
C ILE A 182 10.92 -13.75 -7.56
N CYS A 183 10.79 -12.51 -8.03
CA CYS A 183 10.19 -11.40 -7.30
C CYS A 183 8.68 -11.36 -7.53
N VAL A 184 7.91 -11.68 -6.50
CA VAL A 184 6.46 -11.56 -6.51
C VAL A 184 6.09 -10.14 -6.08
N ARG A 185 5.75 -9.30 -7.07
CA ARG A 185 5.35 -7.90 -6.89
C ARG A 185 3.81 -7.74 -7.00
N ARG A 186 3.30 -6.93 -7.93
CA ARG A 186 1.87 -6.54 -7.97
C ARG A 186 0.97 -7.56 -8.66
N ASP A 187 1.40 -8.11 -9.80
CA ASP A 187 0.65 -9.04 -10.66
C ASP A 187 1.06 -10.52 -10.49
N GLY A 188 2.17 -10.76 -9.78
CA GLY A 188 2.62 -12.08 -9.36
C GLY A 188 1.63 -12.77 -8.44
N LYS A 189 1.69 -14.10 -8.38
CA LYS A 189 0.70 -14.97 -7.73
C LYS A 189 1.41 -16.07 -6.93
N ILE A 190 0.87 -16.44 -5.78
CA ILE A 190 1.36 -17.56 -4.95
C ILE A 190 0.15 -18.37 -4.52
N ARG A 191 0.20 -19.70 -4.67
CA ARG A 191 -0.89 -20.60 -4.27
C ARG A 191 -0.38 -21.94 -3.78
N LEU A 192 -0.95 -22.43 -2.68
CA LEU A 192 -0.85 -23.84 -2.30
C LEU A 192 -1.56 -24.72 -3.36
N ILE A 193 -0.99 -25.88 -3.70
CA ILE A 193 -1.63 -26.88 -4.57
C ILE A 193 -2.03 -28.08 -3.70
N LYS A 194 -3.33 -28.28 -3.51
CA LYS A 194 -3.87 -29.40 -2.73
C LYS A 194 -3.96 -30.68 -3.57
N LYS A 195 -3.78 -31.85 -2.94
CA LYS A 195 -3.73 -33.14 -3.63
C LYS A 195 -5.14 -33.61 -4.00
N GLY A 196 -5.51 -33.45 -5.27
CA GLY A 196 -6.83 -33.82 -5.81
C GLY A 196 -7.57 -32.66 -6.49
N GLU A 197 -7.02 -31.45 -6.45
CA GLU A 197 -7.64 -30.24 -6.99
C GLU A 197 -7.24 -30.01 -8.46
N SER A 198 -8.21 -29.65 -9.31
CA SER A 198 -7.98 -29.44 -10.74
C SER A 198 -7.54 -28.00 -11.02
N ILE A 199 -6.39 -27.84 -11.67
CA ILE A 199 -5.72 -26.54 -11.98
C ILE A 199 -6.62 -25.53 -12.72
N ASN A 200 -7.70 -25.99 -13.36
CA ASN A 200 -8.55 -25.17 -14.23
C ASN A 200 -9.76 -24.52 -13.53
N LYS A 201 -9.97 -24.71 -12.22
CA LYS A 201 -10.94 -23.90 -11.44
C LYS A 201 -10.19 -22.97 -10.50
N ILE A 202 -9.87 -21.80 -11.03
CA ILE A 202 -9.19 -20.71 -10.35
C ILE A 202 -10.19 -19.57 -10.13
N SER A 203 -10.50 -19.28 -8.87
CA SER A 203 -11.10 -18.02 -8.44
C SER A 203 -10.24 -17.38 -7.34
N PHE A 204 -10.56 -16.15 -6.96
CA PHE A 204 -9.85 -15.41 -5.91
C PHE A 204 -10.41 -15.72 -4.50
N ASP A 205 -11.40 -16.61 -4.41
CA ASP A 205 -12.26 -16.81 -3.23
C ASP A 205 -11.50 -17.36 -1.99
N GLU A 206 -10.38 -18.07 -2.16
CA GLU A 206 -9.63 -18.67 -1.03
C GLU A 206 -8.79 -17.63 -0.24
N LEU A 207 -8.82 -16.36 -0.64
CA LEU A 207 -8.29 -15.22 0.11
C LEU A 207 -9.40 -14.30 0.66
N LEU A 208 -10.67 -14.64 0.45
CA LEU A 208 -11.80 -13.92 1.03
C LEU A 208 -12.11 -14.42 2.44
N CYS A 209 -12.54 -13.52 3.30
CA CYS A 209 -13.30 -13.91 4.49
C CYS A 209 -14.63 -14.57 4.07
N PRO A 210 -15.20 -15.50 4.88
CA PRO A 210 -16.49 -16.11 4.59
C PRO A 210 -17.57 -15.07 4.27
N LYS A 211 -18.32 -15.29 3.18
CA LYS A 211 -19.31 -14.32 2.69
C LYS A 211 -20.38 -14.08 3.75
N CYS A 212 -20.63 -12.82 4.08
CA CYS A 212 -21.64 -12.44 5.05
C CYS A 212 -22.98 -12.26 4.34
N GLY A 213 -23.80 -13.31 4.35
CA GLY A 213 -25.00 -13.38 3.51
C GLY A 213 -24.58 -13.35 2.03
N SER A 214 -24.99 -12.31 1.30
CA SER A 214 -24.57 -12.07 -0.09
C SER A 214 -23.27 -11.26 -0.22
N MET A 215 -22.73 -10.69 0.86
CA MET A 215 -21.60 -9.77 0.79
C MET A 215 -20.25 -10.48 0.89
N GLU A 216 -19.37 -10.23 -0.07
CA GLU A 216 -17.97 -10.65 -0.01
C GLU A 216 -17.17 -9.73 0.91
N VAL A 217 -16.24 -10.29 1.69
CA VAL A 217 -15.38 -9.54 2.60
C VAL A 217 -13.93 -9.66 2.12
N PRO A 218 -13.43 -8.69 1.32
CA PRO A 218 -12.09 -8.72 0.74
C PRO A 218 -11.01 -8.27 1.74
N TYR A 219 -9.83 -8.88 1.66
CA TYR A 219 -8.64 -8.42 2.36
C TYR A 219 -8.36 -6.92 2.06
N PRO A 220 -8.02 -6.07 3.04
CA PRO A 220 -7.60 -6.41 4.41
C PRO A 220 -8.73 -6.65 5.41
N LEU A 221 -10.00 -6.38 5.05
CA LEU A 221 -11.13 -6.43 5.98
C LEU A 221 -11.24 -7.80 6.67
N SER A 222 -11.43 -7.79 7.99
CA SER A 222 -11.51 -9.01 8.80
C SER A 222 -12.89 -9.27 9.36
N THR A 223 -13.26 -10.54 9.44
CA THR A 223 -14.27 -11.02 10.39
C THR A 223 -13.57 -11.91 11.42
N ASN A 224 -14.28 -12.48 12.39
CA ASN A 224 -13.70 -13.06 13.61
C ASN A 224 -12.54 -14.07 13.41
N ASN A 225 -12.47 -14.77 12.27
CA ASN A 225 -11.50 -15.84 12.02
C ASN A 225 -10.59 -15.61 10.78
N CYS A 226 -10.57 -14.43 10.17
CA CYS A 226 -9.90 -14.19 8.87
C CYS A 226 -9.61 -12.70 8.62
N GLY A 227 -8.73 -12.38 7.68
CA GLY A 227 -8.34 -11.00 7.33
C GLY A 227 -7.33 -10.39 8.31
N ASN A 228 -7.14 -9.06 8.26
CA ASN A 228 -6.26 -8.33 9.17
C ASN A 228 -7.06 -7.76 10.36
N PRO A 229 -6.73 -8.09 11.63
CA PRO A 229 -7.51 -7.67 12.81
C PRO A 229 -7.73 -6.15 12.96
N ASN A 230 -6.86 -5.31 12.39
CA ASN A 230 -7.00 -3.85 12.46
C ASN A 230 -8.15 -3.33 11.59
N TYR A 231 -8.64 -4.14 10.65
CA TYR A 231 -9.65 -3.78 9.64
C TYR A 231 -11.00 -4.47 9.91
N ARG A 232 -11.40 -4.53 11.18
CA ARG A 232 -12.49 -5.41 11.62
C ARG A 232 -13.88 -4.93 11.20
N VAL A 233 -14.60 -5.82 10.53
CA VAL A 233 -16.03 -5.73 10.25
C VAL A 233 -16.76 -6.91 10.90
N TYR A 234 -18.04 -6.72 11.21
CA TYR A 234 -18.86 -7.67 11.96
C TYR A 234 -19.91 -8.29 11.04
N CYS A 235 -20.16 -9.60 11.16
CA CYS A 235 -21.21 -10.29 10.42
C CYS A 235 -22.28 -10.80 11.39
N ASN A 236 -23.44 -10.15 11.40
CA ASN A 236 -24.55 -10.44 12.28
C ASN A 236 -25.70 -11.03 11.46
N ASN A 237 -25.94 -12.34 11.60
CA ASN A 237 -27.01 -13.07 10.90
C ASN A 237 -27.11 -12.78 9.38
N GLY A 238 -25.96 -12.85 8.69
CA GLY A 238 -25.87 -12.57 7.25
C GLY A 238 -25.92 -11.09 6.84
N THR A 239 -26.00 -10.16 7.79
CA THR A 239 -25.82 -8.72 7.54
C THR A 239 -24.43 -8.27 8.00
N LEU A 240 -23.65 -7.68 7.09
CA LEU A 240 -22.35 -7.11 7.42
C LEU A 240 -22.52 -5.70 8.03
N ALA A 241 -21.74 -5.39 9.05
CA ALA A 241 -21.81 -4.14 9.81
C ALA A 241 -20.43 -3.61 10.22
N PHE A 242 -20.32 -2.29 10.31
CA PHE A 242 -19.21 -1.56 10.89
C PHE A 242 -19.58 -1.13 12.32
N MET A 243 -18.66 -1.25 13.28
CA MET A 243 -18.89 -0.85 14.67
C MET A 243 -18.18 0.48 14.95
N SER A 244 -18.93 1.46 15.45
CA SER A 244 -18.36 2.73 15.94
C SER A 244 -17.60 2.54 17.26
N ALA A 245 -16.69 3.46 17.57
CA ALA A 245 -15.97 3.52 18.84
C ALA A 245 -16.89 3.59 20.07
N ASP A 246 -18.13 4.07 19.92
CA ASP A 246 -19.15 4.10 20.98
C ASP A 246 -20.01 2.83 21.04
N GLY A 247 -19.79 1.86 20.16
CA GLY A 247 -20.47 0.55 20.16
C GLY A 247 -21.73 0.44 19.30
N PHE A 248 -22.16 1.51 18.61
CA PHE A 248 -23.25 1.43 17.65
C PHE A 248 -22.82 0.70 16.36
N TYR A 249 -23.70 -0.15 15.82
CA TYR A 249 -23.45 -0.92 14.59
C TYR A 249 -24.18 -0.32 13.38
N TYR A 250 -23.42 0.18 12.41
CA TYR A 250 -23.96 0.66 11.13
C TYR A 250 -23.87 -0.46 10.09
N LYS A 251 -24.97 -0.75 9.39
CA LYS A 251 -24.98 -1.73 8.29
C LYS A 251 -24.05 -1.28 7.17
N ILE A 252 -23.21 -2.18 6.65
CA ILE A 252 -22.42 -1.91 5.43
C ILE A 252 -23.33 -2.15 4.23
N HIS A 253 -23.39 -1.16 3.32
CA HIS A 253 -24.18 -1.19 2.10
C HIS A 253 -23.36 -1.70 0.92
N SER A 254 -22.12 -1.24 0.76
CA SER A 254 -21.21 -1.66 -0.32
C SER A 254 -19.74 -1.56 0.08
N ILE A 255 -18.88 -2.29 -0.64
CA ILE A 255 -17.42 -2.32 -0.43
C ILE A 255 -16.74 -2.22 -1.80
N ASN A 256 -15.77 -1.33 -1.93
CA ASN A 256 -14.91 -1.17 -3.11
C ASN A 256 -13.43 -1.37 -2.68
N PRO A 257 -12.91 -2.61 -2.74
CA PRO A 257 -11.54 -2.89 -2.30
C PRO A 257 -10.49 -2.17 -3.14
N SER A 258 -10.73 -2.00 -4.44
CA SER A 258 -9.81 -1.34 -5.38
C SER A 258 -9.59 0.14 -5.09
N ALA A 259 -10.54 0.78 -4.41
CA ALA A 259 -10.46 2.18 -3.98
C ALA A 259 -10.23 2.36 -2.47
N TYR A 260 -10.09 1.26 -1.73
CA TYR A 260 -10.02 1.22 -0.26
C TYR A 260 -11.18 1.97 0.43
N LYS A 261 -12.41 1.80 -0.10
CA LYS A 261 -13.62 2.51 0.34
C LYS A 261 -14.76 1.53 0.64
N LEU A 262 -15.58 1.81 1.65
CA LEU A 262 -16.86 1.16 1.91
C LEU A 262 -17.92 2.21 2.24
N ILE A 263 -19.19 1.89 2.01
CA ILE A 263 -20.31 2.77 2.35
C ILE A 263 -21.14 2.07 3.42
N ILE A 264 -21.35 2.73 4.56
CA ILE A 264 -22.31 2.31 5.59
C ILE A 264 -23.63 3.06 5.42
N SER A 265 -24.75 2.44 5.79
CA SER A 265 -26.04 3.12 5.87
C SER A 265 -26.03 4.18 6.97
N PRO A 266 -26.72 5.33 6.78
CA PRO A 266 -26.93 6.30 7.84
C PRO A 266 -27.79 5.70 8.98
N PRO A 267 -27.78 6.29 10.19
CA PRO A 267 -28.65 5.85 11.27
C PRO A 267 -30.13 6.10 10.92
N LEU A 268 -31.02 5.21 11.34
CA LEU A 268 -32.45 5.36 11.07
C LEU A 268 -33.02 6.54 11.86
N ILE A 269 -33.80 7.39 11.19
CA ILE A 269 -34.47 8.54 11.80
C ILE A 269 -35.89 8.12 12.24
N GLN A 270 -36.22 8.40 13.49
CA GLN A 270 -37.54 8.15 14.06
C GLN A 270 -38.57 9.15 13.51
N ARG A 271 -39.56 8.65 12.76
CA ARG A 271 -40.60 9.45 12.06
C ARG A 271 -41.39 10.41 12.95
N ASN A 272 -41.53 10.12 14.24
CA ASN A 272 -42.39 10.88 15.17
C ASN A 272 -41.61 11.88 16.05
N SER A 273 -40.28 11.88 16.03
CA SER A 273 -39.43 12.62 16.98
C SER A 273 -38.24 13.35 16.35
N CYS A 274 -37.92 13.09 15.07
CA CYS A 274 -36.69 13.53 14.41
C CYS A 274 -35.42 13.25 15.24
N GLN A 275 -35.34 12.04 15.80
CA GLN A 275 -34.14 11.55 16.51
C GLN A 275 -33.54 10.38 15.72
N SER A 276 -32.22 10.35 15.56
CA SER A 276 -31.56 9.20 14.94
C SER A 276 -31.30 8.09 15.95
N SER A 277 -31.28 6.84 15.48
CA SER A 277 -31.11 5.65 16.31
C SER A 277 -29.79 5.60 17.09
N ASP A 278 -28.80 6.40 16.70
CA ASP A 278 -27.48 6.54 17.33
C ASP A 278 -27.34 7.78 18.23
N LEU A 279 -28.42 8.54 18.47
CA LEU A 279 -28.39 9.75 19.32
C LEU A 279 -27.88 9.47 20.75
N ALA A 280 -28.19 8.31 21.31
CA ALA A 280 -27.70 7.88 22.63
C ALA A 280 -26.17 7.68 22.68
N PHE A 281 -25.54 7.48 21.51
CA PHE A 281 -24.10 7.29 21.34
C PHE A 281 -23.37 8.57 20.87
N GLY A 282 -24.12 9.64 20.56
CA GLY A 282 -23.57 10.92 20.09
C GLY A 282 -23.28 11.00 18.58
N GLY A 283 -23.72 10.00 17.82
CA GLY A 283 -23.47 9.87 16.37
C GLY A 283 -22.24 9.02 16.04
N LEU A 284 -21.92 8.90 14.74
CA LEU A 284 -20.78 8.11 14.29
C LEU A 284 -19.45 8.67 14.81
N ARG A 285 -18.73 7.86 15.59
CA ARG A 285 -17.31 8.05 15.92
C ARG A 285 -16.47 6.85 15.47
N LEU A 286 -15.33 7.12 14.85
CA LEU A 286 -14.27 6.16 14.56
C LEU A 286 -13.21 6.22 15.67
N ASP A 287 -12.48 5.13 15.89
CA ASP A 287 -11.30 5.16 16.76
C ASP A 287 -10.13 5.80 15.99
N GLU A 288 -9.46 6.76 16.63
CA GLU A 288 -8.35 7.52 16.05
C GLU A 288 -7.10 6.64 15.81
N ASN A 289 -7.05 5.45 16.42
CA ASN A 289 -6.03 4.42 16.18
C ASN A 289 -6.43 3.43 15.07
N SER A 290 -7.68 3.46 14.60
CA SER A 290 -8.16 2.56 13.55
C SER A 290 -7.74 3.08 12.16
N PRO A 291 -7.58 2.20 11.16
CA PRO A 291 -7.15 2.61 9.82
C PRO A 291 -8.28 3.27 8.99
N PHE A 292 -9.40 3.68 9.59
CA PHE A 292 -10.61 4.16 8.91
C PHE A 292 -10.86 5.65 9.13
N ASN A 293 -11.10 6.39 8.05
CA ASN A 293 -11.47 7.80 8.03
C ASN A 293 -12.83 7.99 7.34
N ILE A 294 -13.63 8.97 7.78
CA ILE A 294 -14.80 9.44 7.04
C ILE A 294 -14.31 10.26 5.84
N SER A 295 -14.72 9.85 4.64
CA SER A 295 -14.32 10.49 3.37
C SER A 295 -14.86 11.92 3.24
N SER A 296 -14.15 12.77 2.51
CA SER A 296 -14.62 14.11 2.14
C SER A 296 -15.75 14.12 1.10
N HIS A 297 -16.03 12.98 0.47
CA HIS A 297 -17.14 12.79 -0.48
C HIS A 297 -18.52 12.77 0.19
N ASN A 298 -18.56 12.77 1.54
CA ASN A 298 -19.79 12.78 2.32
C ASN A 298 -20.35 14.18 2.46
N THR A 299 -21.59 14.39 2.02
CA THR A 299 -22.39 15.55 2.42
C THR A 299 -23.30 15.15 3.57
N VAL A 300 -23.12 15.79 4.72
CA VAL A 300 -23.85 15.51 5.96
C VAL A 300 -24.98 16.53 6.13
N MET A 301 -26.15 16.06 6.55
CA MET A 301 -27.35 16.86 6.78
C MET A 301 -27.80 16.66 8.22
N LEU A 302 -27.69 17.71 9.04
CA LEU A 302 -28.10 17.75 10.44
C LEU A 302 -29.55 18.22 10.53
N LEU A 303 -30.33 17.59 11.40
CA LEU A 303 -31.78 17.72 11.50
C LEU A 303 -32.20 17.95 12.96
N ASN A 304 -33.28 18.69 13.17
CA ASN A 304 -33.78 19.12 14.47
C ASN A 304 -32.67 19.70 15.37
N CYS A 305 -32.09 20.80 14.89
CA CYS A 305 -31.05 21.57 15.55
C CYS A 305 -31.58 22.68 16.47
N SER A 306 -30.86 22.97 17.55
CA SER A 306 -30.98 24.21 18.31
C SER A 306 -30.29 25.37 17.60
N GLU A 307 -30.75 26.60 17.82
CA GLU A 307 -30.20 27.84 17.22
C GLU A 307 -28.70 28.04 17.47
N ASN A 308 -28.14 27.44 18.53
CA ASN A 308 -26.70 27.39 18.80
C ASN A 308 -25.86 26.89 17.60
N ILE A 309 -26.45 26.10 16.69
CA ILE A 309 -25.76 25.62 15.49
C ILE A 309 -25.44 26.74 14.49
N LEU A 310 -26.19 27.85 14.51
CA LEU A 310 -26.01 29.00 13.62
C LEU A 310 -24.70 29.77 13.86
N LEU A 311 -24.04 29.51 15.00
CA LEU A 311 -22.67 29.98 15.30
C LEU A 311 -21.59 29.19 14.54
N SER A 312 -21.95 28.09 13.87
CA SER A 312 -21.06 27.26 13.05
C SER A 312 -21.24 27.59 11.56
N PRO A 313 -20.18 27.50 10.72
CA PRO A 313 -20.23 27.84 9.30
C PRO A 313 -20.91 26.74 8.45
N LEU A 314 -22.18 26.44 8.73
CA LEU A 314 -22.98 25.42 8.03
C LEU A 314 -24.03 26.05 7.12
N ASN A 315 -24.41 25.36 6.04
CA ASN A 315 -25.47 25.83 5.15
C ASN A 315 -26.85 25.41 5.68
N CYS A 316 -27.47 26.29 6.48
CA CYS A 316 -28.82 26.17 7.02
C CYS A 316 -29.88 26.95 6.19
N SER A 317 -29.56 27.31 4.94
CA SER A 317 -30.46 28.10 4.06
C SER A 317 -31.78 27.38 3.74
N SER A 318 -32.84 28.11 3.40
CA SER A 318 -34.07 27.53 2.85
C SER A 318 -33.86 26.76 1.53
N LYS A 319 -32.77 27.04 0.79
CA LYS A 319 -32.35 26.30 -0.41
C LYS A 319 -31.34 25.19 -0.15
N SER A 320 -31.02 24.91 1.11
CA SER A 320 -30.04 23.89 1.50
C SER A 320 -30.51 22.46 1.19
N LEU A 321 -29.58 21.52 1.21
CA LEU A 321 -29.85 20.12 0.86
C LEU A 321 -30.73 19.41 1.91
N CYS A 322 -30.65 19.82 3.18
CA CYS A 322 -31.48 19.25 4.24
C CYS A 322 -32.97 19.60 4.07
N ARG A 323 -33.32 20.76 3.50
CA ARG A 323 -34.71 21.08 3.15
C ARG A 323 -35.25 20.21 2.02
N GLN A 324 -34.44 19.95 1.00
CA GLN A 324 -34.80 19.03 -0.07
C GLN A 324 -34.98 17.58 0.44
N PHE A 325 -34.22 17.18 1.46
CA PHE A 325 -34.43 15.91 2.17
C PHE A 325 -35.74 15.89 2.95
N GLU A 326 -36.03 16.90 3.79
CA GLU A 326 -37.29 17.00 4.55
C GLU A 326 -38.54 17.02 3.66
N GLU A 327 -38.47 17.69 2.51
CA GLU A 327 -39.56 17.76 1.55
C GLU A 327 -39.78 16.45 0.80
N LYS A 328 -38.72 15.86 0.22
CA LYS A 328 -38.85 14.80 -0.80
C LYS A 328 -38.50 13.39 -0.30
N ALA A 329 -37.66 13.25 0.72
CA ALA A 329 -37.32 11.93 1.26
C ALA A 329 -38.35 11.49 2.31
N ALA A 330 -38.84 10.26 2.20
CA ALA A 330 -39.83 9.70 3.12
C ALA A 330 -39.34 9.72 4.58
N GLU A 331 -38.04 9.52 4.81
CA GLU A 331 -37.40 9.56 6.13
C GLU A 331 -37.30 10.99 6.70
N GLY A 332 -37.10 11.99 5.83
CA GLY A 332 -37.03 13.41 6.22
C GLY A 332 -38.36 14.02 6.64
N SER A 333 -39.48 13.38 6.28
CA SER A 333 -40.84 13.87 6.57
C SER A 333 -41.10 14.15 8.06
N GLY A 334 -40.50 13.36 8.96
CA GLY A 334 -40.59 13.52 10.42
C GLY A 334 -39.79 14.67 11.00
N CYS A 335 -38.97 15.35 10.19
CA CYS A 335 -38.08 16.46 10.59
C CYS A 335 -38.52 17.82 10.05
N ARG A 336 -39.60 17.86 9.25
CA ARG A 336 -40.12 19.09 8.62
C ARG A 336 -40.37 20.21 9.63
N ASN A 337 -40.14 21.44 9.20
CA ASN A 337 -40.27 22.68 9.99
C ASN A 337 -39.29 22.82 11.18
N THR A 338 -38.39 21.87 11.43
CA THR A 338 -37.30 22.05 12.40
C THR A 338 -36.16 22.91 11.82
N LEU A 339 -35.16 23.32 12.60
CA LEU A 339 -33.94 23.88 12.03
C LEU A 339 -33.05 22.75 11.50
N CYS A 340 -32.69 22.82 10.23
CA CYS A 340 -31.76 21.89 9.59
C CYS A 340 -30.56 22.63 9.00
N CYS A 341 -29.42 21.95 8.91
CA CYS A 341 -28.18 22.47 8.33
C CYS A 341 -27.47 21.40 7.51
N SER A 342 -26.71 21.79 6.50
CA SER A 342 -25.94 20.87 5.65
C SER A 342 -24.49 21.34 5.48
N TYR A 343 -23.55 20.39 5.39
CA TYR A 343 -22.14 20.66 5.14
C TYR A 343 -21.46 19.51 4.38
N LEU A 344 -20.47 19.84 3.57
CA LEU A 344 -19.56 18.86 2.97
C LEU A 344 -18.51 18.48 4.01
N LYS A 345 -18.15 17.19 4.11
CA LYS A 345 -17.18 16.71 5.07
C LYS A 345 -15.76 17.21 4.70
N ASP A 346 -15.16 17.97 5.60
CA ASP A 346 -13.77 18.42 5.50
C ASP A 346 -12.77 17.29 5.82
N SER A 347 -11.54 17.38 5.30
CA SER A 347 -10.47 16.43 5.63
C SER A 347 -9.67 16.80 6.88
N SER A 348 -9.83 18.02 7.42
CA SER A 348 -8.83 18.64 8.30
C SER A 348 -9.17 18.71 9.79
N MET A 349 -10.44 18.71 10.21
CA MET A 349 -10.80 18.90 11.64
C MET A 349 -11.74 17.84 12.25
N THR A 350 -12.45 17.05 11.46
CA THR A 350 -13.41 16.05 11.99
C THR A 350 -13.43 14.71 11.24
N SER A 351 -12.32 14.30 10.62
CA SER A 351 -12.21 13.05 9.81
C SER A 351 -12.74 11.78 10.49
N HIS A 352 -12.75 11.71 11.83
CA HIS A 352 -13.16 10.53 12.59
C HIS A 352 -14.56 10.64 13.22
N ARG A 353 -15.36 11.69 12.97
CA ARG A 353 -16.70 11.83 13.59
C ARG A 353 -17.75 12.63 12.82
N ILE A 354 -19.01 12.23 12.98
CA ILE A 354 -20.21 13.05 12.75
C ILE A 354 -20.94 13.13 14.10
N ARG A 355 -21.10 14.35 14.64
CA ARG A 355 -21.58 14.54 16.02
C ARG A 355 -23.00 15.08 16.07
N ILE A 356 -23.83 14.40 16.85
CA ILE A 356 -25.16 14.82 17.30
C ILE A 356 -25.22 14.87 18.83
N ARG A 357 -26.20 15.59 19.38
CA ARG A 357 -26.52 15.64 20.82
C ARG A 357 -27.82 16.41 21.07
N VAL A 358 -28.47 16.12 22.20
CA VAL A 358 -29.46 17.04 22.79
C VAL A 358 -28.78 18.39 23.08
N GLY A 359 -29.46 19.51 22.77
CA GLY A 359 -28.84 20.85 22.78
C GLY A 359 -27.81 21.09 21.67
N GLY A 360 -27.83 20.26 20.63
CA GLY A 360 -27.08 20.41 19.38
C GLY A 360 -28.04 20.19 18.22
N CYS A 361 -27.88 19.08 17.50
CA CYS A 361 -28.87 18.52 16.57
C CYS A 361 -29.16 17.07 16.99
N THR A 362 -30.41 16.60 16.85
CA THR A 362 -30.85 15.30 17.39
C THR A 362 -30.92 14.18 16.36
N ALA A 363 -30.81 14.49 15.08
CA ALA A 363 -30.65 13.51 14.01
C ALA A 363 -29.66 14.01 12.94
N TYR A 364 -29.15 13.08 12.14
CA TYR A 364 -28.47 13.40 10.89
C TYR A 364 -28.73 12.31 9.84
N THR A 365 -28.50 12.66 8.57
CA THR A 365 -28.31 11.72 7.47
C THR A 365 -27.09 12.15 6.64
N SER A 366 -26.67 11.31 5.69
CA SER A 366 -25.54 11.60 4.81
C SER A 366 -25.76 11.04 3.41
N VAL A 367 -25.19 11.70 2.42
CA VAL A 367 -25.20 11.32 1.00
C VAL A 367 -23.78 11.33 0.47
N VAL A 368 -23.41 10.28 -0.29
CA VAL A 368 -22.11 10.16 -0.96
C VAL A 368 -22.19 10.68 -2.39
N ASP A 369 -21.18 11.41 -2.86
CA ASP A 369 -21.04 11.87 -4.26
C ASP A 369 -22.25 12.62 -4.82
N ILE A 370 -22.84 13.53 -4.04
CA ILE A 370 -24.02 14.29 -4.46
C ILE A 370 -23.73 15.18 -5.69
N LYS A 371 -24.54 15.02 -6.74
CA LYS A 371 -24.41 15.78 -7.99
C LYS A 371 -25.38 16.95 -8.04
N SER A 372 -24.93 18.08 -8.58
CA SER A 372 -25.75 19.28 -8.75
C SER A 372 -26.98 18.99 -9.62
N GLY A 373 -28.17 19.29 -9.09
CA GLY A 373 -29.45 19.13 -9.79
C GLY A 373 -30.13 17.76 -9.66
N GLN A 374 -29.53 16.79 -8.98
CA GLN A 374 -30.12 15.46 -8.75
C GLN A 374 -31.24 15.52 -7.69
N SER A 375 -32.41 14.94 -7.96
CA SER A 375 -33.52 14.89 -6.98
C SER A 375 -33.21 13.97 -5.80
N ALA A 376 -33.72 14.30 -4.61
CA ALA A 376 -33.38 13.62 -3.35
C ALA A 376 -33.84 12.16 -3.26
N GLU A 377 -34.83 11.75 -4.05
CA GLU A 377 -35.24 10.35 -4.21
C GLU A 377 -34.17 9.47 -4.89
N LEU A 378 -33.24 10.09 -5.63
CA LEU A 378 -32.18 9.41 -6.39
C LEU A 378 -30.80 9.53 -5.72
N TRP A 379 -30.70 10.09 -4.51
CA TRP A 379 -29.43 10.27 -3.80
C TRP A 379 -28.88 8.96 -3.24
N ASN A 380 -27.55 8.82 -3.23
CA ASN A 380 -26.85 7.67 -2.65
C ASN A 380 -26.71 7.86 -1.13
N TYR A 381 -27.76 7.52 -0.38
CA TYR A 381 -27.79 7.64 1.08
C TYR A 381 -26.80 6.68 1.74
N GLY A 382 -25.81 7.25 2.42
CA GLY A 382 -24.70 6.52 2.98
C GLY A 382 -23.63 7.42 3.58
N ILE A 383 -22.73 6.82 4.35
CA ILE A 383 -21.50 7.41 4.84
C ILE A 383 -20.36 6.60 4.25
N GLU A 384 -19.58 7.20 3.35
CA GLU A 384 -18.38 6.60 2.79
C GLU A 384 -17.23 6.67 3.81
N LEU A 385 -16.73 5.51 4.22
CA LEU A 385 -15.50 5.35 4.97
C LEU A 385 -14.38 4.91 4.02
N GLN A 386 -13.25 5.59 4.09
CA GLN A 386 -12.02 5.21 3.40
C GLN A 386 -11.06 4.57 4.42
N TRP A 387 -10.37 3.49 4.05
CA TRP A 387 -9.31 2.93 4.88
C TRP A 387 -7.92 3.10 4.27
N LEU A 388 -6.92 3.20 5.15
CA LEU A 388 -5.51 3.19 4.74
C LEU A 388 -5.11 1.77 4.29
N PRO A 389 -4.36 1.60 3.19
CA PRO A 389 -3.83 0.28 2.84
C PRO A 389 -2.93 -0.27 3.97
N PRO A 390 -2.85 -1.59 4.16
CA PRO A 390 -1.96 -2.17 5.15
C PRO A 390 -0.49 -1.87 4.82
N ASN A 391 0.27 -1.52 5.86
CA ASN A 391 1.71 -1.25 5.82
C ASN A 391 2.57 -2.52 5.86
#